data_AF-A0AAW0BJC3-F1
#
_entry.id   AF-A0AAW0BJC3-F1
#
_cell.length_a   1.000
_cell.length_b   1.000
_cell.length_c   1.000
_cell.angle_alpha   90.00
_cell.angle_beta   90.00
_cell.angle_gamma   90.00
#
_symmetry.space_group_name_H-M   'P 1'
#
loop_
_entity.id
_entity.type
_entity.pdbx_description
1 polymer ?
#
loop_
_entity_poly.entity_id
_entity_poly.type
_entity_poly.pdbx_seq_one_letter_code
_entity_poly.pdbx_strand_id
1 'polypeptide(L)'
;MKYLASDDEEPTERLEDILRIRADDLPQSPYPDLDLLYRQILGTCSRWNTTRQVLRLIITMPTINISVLKSGHLPRSPECIAAILGYKPGKVQNLLFKLHAVLEVPEDNSMTIRIPHASFTEFLLDRTRSKDFHVRLLTESDYHDLLARALLRVISEFSLQYGIHVSRSTLIDRKAWVFVYPNFSLFSVFRLILSVKEYPSAELLAALDKFDPYPYVTRLLNWKTVQWPDIRDFDSWRDTIQWAKALGSRAPRVFLSQMETFLRGFYIGSLQATSLQLCSVMAFLEAALYIPRNTMSLSLVYSWPQIFYNKGPGDVYILPIEQDPPPSWNTVIVTRERGNKMARLLVSLAMCDANDFINDIYKGTYTSVARSPKTRELHALKKLVVQRQQEFGIEPFSCAPPLSAAEAILYGVVKSFQRCFQAHGPQDSTAKLGDQEANSTGVPRLLYSLPQLTSANEATSGRTNGVLIKEGHPRQ
;
A
#
# COMPACT_ATOMS: atom_id res chain seq x y z
N MET A 1 -34.37 -19.59 -9.87
CA MET A 1 -34.54 -21.00 -10.30
C MET A 1 -35.77 -21.58 -9.61
N LYS A 2 -36.69 -22.13 -10.38
CA LYS A 2 -37.71 -23.04 -9.85
C LYS A 2 -37.13 -24.43 -9.53
N TYR A 3 -35.91 -24.72 -10.01
CA TYR A 3 -35.26 -26.03 -10.08
C TYR A 3 -34.13 -26.28 -9.08
N LEU A 4 -34.00 -25.48 -8.02
CA LEU A 4 -33.01 -25.69 -6.92
C LEU A 4 -33.65 -25.57 -5.53
N ALA A 5 -34.98 -25.51 -5.45
CA ALA A 5 -35.71 -25.20 -4.21
C ALA A 5 -36.54 -26.36 -3.65
N SER A 6 -36.80 -27.41 -4.44
CA SER A 6 -37.37 -28.66 -3.97
C SER A 6 -36.24 -29.67 -3.78
N ASP A 7 -36.00 -30.10 -2.53
CA ASP A 7 -35.11 -31.22 -2.22
C ASP A 7 -35.77 -32.58 -2.57
N ASP A 8 -37.01 -32.56 -3.07
CA ASP A 8 -37.84 -33.75 -3.33
C ASP A 8 -37.81 -34.26 -4.79
N GLU A 9 -37.15 -33.58 -5.72
CA GLU A 9 -37.10 -33.99 -7.14
C GLU A 9 -35.83 -34.80 -7.48
N GLU A 10 -36.00 -35.89 -8.24
CA GLU A 10 -34.92 -36.80 -8.60
C GLU A 10 -33.87 -36.09 -9.48
N PRO A 11 -32.55 -36.21 -9.20
CA PRO A 11 -31.50 -35.49 -9.93
C PRO A 11 -31.51 -35.71 -11.46
N THR A 12 -31.98 -36.88 -11.89
CA THR A 12 -32.06 -37.30 -13.29
C THR A 12 -33.13 -36.52 -14.05
N GLU A 13 -34.32 -36.33 -13.47
CA GLU A 13 -35.40 -35.55 -14.07
C GLU A 13 -35.00 -34.07 -14.21
N ARG A 14 -34.28 -33.54 -13.23
CA ARG A 14 -33.75 -32.17 -13.26
C ARG A 14 -32.73 -31.97 -14.37
N LEU A 15 -31.86 -32.96 -14.61
CA LEU A 15 -30.91 -32.91 -15.72
C LEU A 15 -31.63 -32.97 -17.06
N GLU A 16 -32.64 -33.85 -17.21
CA GLU A 16 -33.44 -33.93 -18.44
C GLU A 16 -34.18 -32.62 -18.72
N ASP A 17 -34.76 -31.98 -17.70
CA ASP A 17 -35.42 -30.69 -17.84
C ASP A 17 -34.45 -29.59 -18.28
N ILE A 18 -33.23 -29.56 -17.73
CA ILE A 18 -32.18 -28.63 -18.16
C ILE A 18 -31.80 -28.88 -19.63
N LEU A 19 -31.69 -30.16 -20.03
CA LEU A 19 -31.35 -30.56 -21.40
C LEU A 19 -32.48 -30.28 -22.41
N ARG A 20 -33.73 -30.16 -21.96
CA ARG A 20 -34.89 -29.87 -22.82
C ARG A 20 -35.10 -28.39 -23.13
N ILE A 21 -34.43 -27.48 -22.42
CA ILE A 21 -34.56 -26.03 -22.67
C ILE A 21 -33.76 -25.70 -23.94
N ARG A 22 -34.44 -25.62 -25.08
CA ARG A 22 -33.83 -25.26 -26.37
C ARG A 22 -33.38 -23.80 -26.37
N ALA A 23 -32.17 -23.55 -26.87
CA ALA A 23 -31.59 -22.22 -26.94
C ALA A 23 -32.03 -21.40 -28.18
N ASP A 24 -33.24 -21.64 -28.66
CA ASP A 24 -33.80 -21.01 -29.88
C ASP A 24 -33.84 -19.46 -29.78
N ASP A 25 -33.72 -18.90 -28.58
CA ASP A 25 -33.69 -17.46 -28.27
C ASP A 25 -32.28 -16.80 -28.22
N LEU A 26 -31.21 -17.53 -28.57
CA LEU A 26 -29.80 -17.08 -28.46
C LEU A 26 -28.96 -17.21 -29.76
N PRO A 27 -29.48 -16.87 -30.96
CA PRO A 27 -28.83 -17.20 -32.24
C PRO A 27 -27.47 -16.53 -32.52
N GLN A 28 -27.04 -15.60 -31.66
CA GLN A 28 -25.80 -14.82 -31.83
C GLN A 28 -24.68 -15.21 -30.86
N SER A 29 -24.92 -16.15 -29.93
CA SER A 29 -23.88 -16.59 -28.99
C SER A 29 -23.08 -17.77 -29.57
N PRO A 30 -21.74 -17.81 -29.40
CA PRO A 30 -20.94 -18.99 -29.74
C PRO A 30 -21.24 -20.20 -28.83
N TYR A 31 -21.85 -19.98 -27.66
CA TYR A 31 -22.16 -21.03 -26.68
C TYR A 31 -23.59 -20.85 -26.10
N PRO A 32 -24.64 -21.01 -26.92
CA PRO A 32 -26.00 -20.62 -26.54
C PRO A 32 -26.55 -21.44 -25.35
N ASP A 33 -26.29 -22.75 -25.31
CA ASP A 33 -26.71 -23.62 -24.20
C ASP A 33 -25.97 -23.29 -22.90
N LEU A 34 -24.67 -22.98 -22.99
CA LEU A 34 -23.86 -22.62 -21.84
C LEU A 34 -24.26 -21.25 -21.27
N ASP A 35 -24.57 -20.29 -22.14
CA ASP A 35 -25.09 -18.98 -21.74
C ASP A 35 -26.44 -19.09 -21.05
N LEU A 36 -27.32 -19.96 -21.55
CA LEU A 36 -28.59 -20.27 -20.90
C LEU A 36 -28.36 -20.84 -19.50
N LEU A 37 -27.47 -21.83 -19.36
CA LEU A 37 -27.09 -22.41 -18.06
C LEU A 37 -26.55 -21.33 -17.10
N TYR A 38 -25.64 -20.47 -17.56
CA TYR A 38 -25.11 -19.38 -16.73
C TYR A 38 -26.19 -18.39 -16.31
N ARG A 39 -27.10 -18.00 -17.21
CA ARG A 39 -28.25 -17.15 -16.86
C ARG A 39 -29.14 -17.81 -15.80
N GLN A 40 -29.39 -19.11 -15.91
CA GLN A 40 -30.19 -19.84 -14.91
C GLN A 40 -29.51 -19.88 -13.54
N ILE A 41 -28.21 -20.18 -13.49
CA ILE A 41 -27.41 -20.20 -12.27
C ILE A 41 -27.44 -18.82 -11.60
N LEU A 42 -27.17 -17.75 -12.36
CA LEU A 42 -27.17 -16.39 -11.81
C LEU A 42 -28.58 -15.92 -11.44
N GLY A 43 -29.62 -16.39 -12.13
CA GLY A 43 -31.03 -16.20 -11.79
C GLY A 43 -31.48 -16.82 -10.46
N THR A 44 -30.60 -17.55 -9.75
CA THR A 44 -30.85 -18.02 -8.38
C THR A 44 -30.43 -17.04 -7.30
N CYS A 45 -29.61 -16.05 -7.68
CA CYS A 45 -29.08 -15.05 -6.78
C CYS A 45 -30.16 -14.00 -6.50
N SER A 46 -30.91 -14.18 -5.42
CA SER A 46 -31.93 -13.21 -4.97
C SER A 46 -31.35 -11.81 -4.69
N ARG A 47 -30.03 -11.72 -4.45
CA ARG A 47 -29.31 -10.48 -4.16
C ARG A 47 -28.32 -10.11 -5.26
N TRP A 48 -28.75 -10.23 -6.52
CA TRP A 48 -27.89 -10.03 -7.70
C TRP A 48 -27.03 -8.77 -7.62
N ASN A 49 -27.58 -7.60 -7.27
CA ASN A 49 -26.80 -6.35 -7.18
C ASN A 49 -25.63 -6.42 -6.19
N THR A 50 -25.76 -7.19 -5.10
CA THR A 50 -24.69 -7.40 -4.12
C THR A 50 -23.71 -8.47 -4.60
N THR A 51 -24.21 -9.58 -5.15
CA THR A 51 -23.39 -10.65 -5.75
C THR A 51 -22.54 -10.12 -6.91
N ARG A 52 -23.11 -9.24 -7.73
CA ARG A 52 -22.45 -8.56 -8.85
C ARG A 52 -21.24 -7.73 -8.39
N GLN A 53 -21.30 -7.07 -7.23
CA GLN A 53 -20.16 -6.33 -6.67
C GLN A 53 -19.01 -7.25 -6.28
N VAL A 54 -19.33 -8.41 -5.69
CA VAL A 54 -18.36 -9.45 -5.36
C VAL A 54 -17.72 -10.02 -6.64
N LEU A 55 -18.54 -10.44 -7.60
CA LEU A 55 -18.06 -10.95 -8.90
C LEU A 55 -17.19 -9.92 -9.64
N ARG A 56 -17.58 -8.63 -9.60
CA ARG A 56 -16.81 -7.54 -10.17
C ARG A 56 -15.38 -7.48 -9.63
N LEU A 57 -15.19 -7.65 -8.31
CA LEU A 57 -13.85 -7.70 -7.72
C LEU A 57 -13.09 -8.96 -8.12
N ILE A 58 -13.74 -10.14 -8.09
CA ILE A 58 -13.11 -11.43 -8.46
C ILE A 58 -12.56 -11.38 -9.90
N ILE A 59 -13.30 -10.76 -10.82
CA ILE A 59 -12.98 -10.70 -12.25
C ILE A 59 -12.02 -9.55 -12.59
N THR A 60 -12.08 -8.43 -11.87
CA THR A 60 -11.18 -7.29 -12.15
C THR A 60 -9.77 -7.55 -11.63
N MET A 61 -9.62 -8.25 -10.49
CA MET A 61 -8.32 -8.51 -9.84
C MET A 61 -7.22 -9.08 -10.76
N PRO A 62 -7.48 -10.09 -11.62
CA PRO A 62 -6.44 -10.62 -12.51
C PRO A 62 -6.00 -9.65 -13.61
N THR A 63 -6.83 -8.66 -13.95
CA THR A 63 -6.58 -7.74 -15.07
C THR A 63 -5.73 -6.51 -14.68
N ILE A 64 -5.65 -6.19 -13.39
CA ILE A 64 -4.92 -5.01 -12.92
C ILE A 64 -3.52 -5.45 -12.48
N ASN A 65 -2.49 -4.92 -13.15
CA ASN A 65 -1.11 -5.07 -12.72
C ASN A 65 -0.85 -4.16 -11.51
N ILE A 66 -1.08 -4.66 -10.31
CA ILE A 66 -0.76 -3.93 -9.09
C ILE A 66 0.73 -4.10 -8.82
N SER A 67 1.57 -3.39 -9.59
CA SER A 67 3.03 -3.36 -9.42
C SER A 67 3.46 -2.96 -8.00
N VAL A 68 2.57 -2.29 -7.26
CA VAL A 68 2.74 -1.92 -5.85
C VAL A 68 2.82 -3.16 -4.93
N LEU A 69 2.17 -4.27 -5.28
CA LEU A 69 2.17 -5.51 -4.51
C LEU A 69 3.26 -6.46 -5.05
N LYS A 70 4.50 -6.22 -4.63
CA LYS A 70 5.68 -6.97 -5.08
C LYS A 70 5.65 -8.48 -4.76
N SER A 71 4.77 -8.94 -3.87
CA SER A 71 4.74 -10.31 -3.34
C SER A 71 3.59 -11.19 -3.83
N GLY A 72 2.95 -10.83 -4.94
CA GLY A 72 1.92 -11.67 -5.57
C GLY A 72 0.50 -11.25 -5.20
N HIS A 73 -0.42 -11.62 -6.09
CA HIS A 73 -1.81 -11.20 -6.16
C HIS A 73 -2.48 -11.05 -4.79
N LEU A 74 -3.21 -9.94 -4.61
CA LEU A 74 -4.12 -9.78 -3.48
C LEU A 74 -5.05 -11.02 -3.46
N PRO A 75 -5.11 -11.78 -2.36
CA PRO A 75 -5.92 -12.99 -2.35
C PRO A 75 -7.37 -12.58 -2.65
N ARG A 76 -7.97 -13.21 -3.67
CA ARG A 76 -9.41 -13.07 -3.96
C ARG A 76 -10.22 -13.85 -2.93
N SER A 77 -9.85 -13.72 -1.67
CA SER A 77 -10.44 -14.48 -0.59
C SER A 77 -11.78 -13.86 -0.19
N PRO A 78 -12.73 -14.68 0.29
CA PRO A 78 -13.99 -14.17 0.79
C PRO A 78 -13.82 -13.07 1.85
N GLU A 79 -12.84 -13.23 2.75
CA GLU A 79 -12.53 -12.25 3.79
C GLU A 79 -12.02 -10.93 3.21
N CYS A 80 -11.11 -10.98 2.22
CA CYS A 80 -10.60 -9.78 1.57
C CYS A 80 -11.68 -9.00 0.84
N ILE A 81 -12.50 -9.70 0.05
CA ILE A 81 -13.61 -9.05 -0.65
C ILE A 81 -14.62 -8.46 0.35
N ALA A 82 -14.88 -9.17 1.46
CA ALA A 82 -15.76 -8.66 2.50
C ALA A 82 -15.20 -7.37 3.12
N ALA A 83 -13.91 -7.33 3.45
CA ALA A 83 -13.24 -6.16 3.97
C ALA A 83 -13.31 -4.98 2.98
N ILE A 84 -13.01 -5.23 1.69
CA ILE A 84 -13.05 -4.23 0.62
C ILE A 84 -14.45 -3.62 0.48
N LEU A 85 -15.49 -4.46 0.46
CA LEU A 85 -16.87 -4.01 0.30
C LEU A 85 -17.54 -3.57 1.62
N GLY A 86 -16.86 -3.66 2.76
CA GLY A 86 -17.44 -3.33 4.07
C GLY A 86 -18.56 -4.28 4.49
N TYR A 87 -18.46 -5.55 4.12
CA TYR A 87 -19.41 -6.59 4.49
C TYR A 87 -19.01 -7.25 5.81
N LYS A 88 -20.02 -7.75 6.54
CA LYS A 88 -19.80 -8.59 7.72
C LYS A 88 -19.11 -9.91 7.31
N PRO A 89 -18.30 -10.52 8.19
CA PRO A 89 -17.74 -11.86 7.97
C PRO A 89 -18.84 -12.87 7.58
N GLY A 90 -18.53 -13.80 6.67
CA GLY A 90 -19.48 -14.80 6.17
C GLY A 90 -20.43 -14.32 5.07
N LYS A 91 -20.60 -12.99 4.89
CA LYS A 91 -21.56 -12.46 3.90
C LYS A 91 -21.16 -12.78 2.46
N VAL A 92 -19.86 -12.78 2.14
CA VAL A 92 -19.39 -13.07 0.78
C VAL A 92 -19.65 -14.53 0.41
N GLN A 93 -19.38 -15.45 1.33
CA GLN A 93 -19.65 -16.88 1.21
C GLN A 93 -21.14 -17.12 0.98
N ASN A 94 -22.00 -16.50 1.81
CA ASN A 94 -23.45 -16.60 1.65
C ASN A 94 -23.94 -16.06 0.28
N LEU A 95 -23.30 -15.02 -0.26
CA LEU A 95 -23.63 -14.48 -1.59
C LEU A 95 -23.17 -15.39 -2.73
N LEU A 96 -22.09 -16.15 -2.52
CA LEU A 96 -21.48 -17.02 -3.53
C LEU A 96 -21.89 -18.49 -3.40
N PHE A 97 -22.57 -18.89 -2.33
CA PHE A 97 -22.99 -20.26 -2.07
C PHE A 97 -23.81 -20.85 -3.24
N LYS A 98 -24.68 -20.05 -3.87
CA LYS A 98 -25.47 -20.52 -5.02
C LYS A 98 -24.68 -20.59 -6.34
N LEU A 99 -23.42 -20.17 -6.32
CA LEU A 99 -22.53 -20.10 -7.48
C LEU A 99 -21.43 -21.16 -7.45
N HIS A 100 -21.47 -22.14 -6.54
CA HIS A 100 -20.48 -23.23 -6.48
C HIS A 100 -20.36 -24.04 -7.80
N ALA A 101 -21.42 -24.07 -8.62
CA ALA A 101 -21.38 -24.69 -9.95
C ALA A 101 -20.44 -23.98 -10.95
N VAL A 102 -20.14 -22.69 -10.72
CA VAL A 102 -19.32 -21.85 -11.62
C VAL A 102 -18.14 -21.17 -10.91
N LEU A 103 -18.03 -21.33 -9.59
CA LEU A 103 -16.98 -20.80 -8.74
C LEU A 103 -16.47 -21.87 -7.78
N GLU A 104 -15.16 -21.96 -7.64
CA GLU A 104 -14.54 -22.68 -6.54
C GLU A 104 -14.40 -21.70 -5.36
N VAL A 105 -15.35 -21.77 -4.43
CA VAL A 105 -15.33 -20.99 -3.19
C VAL A 105 -14.73 -21.88 -2.09
N PRO A 106 -13.58 -21.53 -1.53
CA PRO A 106 -12.92 -22.35 -0.51
C PRO A 106 -13.68 -22.30 0.83
N GLU A 107 -13.56 -23.37 1.61
CA GLU A 107 -14.06 -23.43 2.99
C GLU A 107 -13.29 -22.47 3.92
N ASP A 108 -11.98 -22.36 3.71
CA ASP A 108 -11.13 -21.39 4.40
C ASP A 108 -11.28 -20.00 3.76
N ASN A 109 -11.76 -19.05 4.56
CA ASN A 109 -12.05 -17.67 4.16
C ASN A 109 -10.82 -16.84 3.77
N SER A 110 -9.62 -17.34 4.08
CA SER A 110 -8.35 -16.74 3.70
C SER A 110 -7.88 -17.22 2.30
N MET A 111 -8.42 -18.33 1.80
CA MET A 111 -8.04 -18.90 0.50
C MET A 111 -8.71 -18.18 -0.66
N THR A 112 -8.08 -18.26 -1.84
CA THR A 112 -8.52 -17.54 -3.05
C THR A 112 -9.73 -18.20 -3.69
N ILE A 113 -10.77 -17.42 -3.99
CA ILE A 113 -11.88 -17.84 -4.86
C ILE A 113 -11.37 -17.97 -6.30
N ARG A 114 -11.68 -19.09 -6.97
CA ARG A 114 -11.30 -19.32 -8.36
C ARG A 114 -12.53 -19.40 -9.25
N ILE A 115 -12.37 -18.93 -10.49
CA ILE A 115 -13.32 -19.16 -11.58
C ILE A 115 -12.72 -20.30 -12.40
N PRO A 116 -13.26 -21.53 -12.33
CA PRO A 116 -12.63 -22.69 -12.96
C PRO A 116 -12.56 -22.59 -14.49
N HIS A 117 -13.53 -21.91 -15.11
CA HIS A 117 -13.66 -21.86 -16.56
C HIS A 117 -13.68 -20.43 -17.11
N ALA A 118 -12.85 -20.16 -18.12
CA ALA A 118 -12.71 -18.83 -18.72
C ALA A 118 -14.02 -18.31 -19.34
N SER A 119 -14.83 -19.19 -19.94
CA SER A 119 -16.07 -18.77 -20.61
C SER A 119 -17.10 -18.16 -19.66
N PHE A 120 -17.06 -18.46 -18.36
CA PHE A 120 -17.92 -17.80 -17.38
C PHE A 120 -17.53 -16.32 -17.20
N THR A 121 -16.22 -16.05 -17.19
CA THR A 121 -15.70 -14.68 -17.15
C THR A 121 -16.07 -13.94 -18.44
N GLU A 122 -15.86 -14.55 -19.59
CA GLU A 122 -16.23 -13.97 -20.89
C GLU A 122 -17.73 -13.68 -20.98
N PHE A 123 -18.57 -14.62 -20.53
CA PHE A 123 -20.02 -14.45 -20.47
C PHE A 123 -20.40 -13.22 -19.63
N LEU A 124 -19.85 -13.09 -18.41
CA LEU A 124 -20.15 -11.95 -17.53
C LEU A 124 -19.69 -10.61 -18.12
N LEU A 125 -18.58 -10.60 -18.85
CA LEU A 125 -18.03 -9.40 -19.49
C LEU A 125 -18.73 -9.03 -20.80
N ASP A 126 -19.38 -9.97 -21.48
CA ASP A 126 -20.14 -9.72 -22.69
C ASP A 126 -21.60 -9.35 -22.36
N ARG A 127 -21.95 -8.07 -22.60
CA ARG A 127 -23.31 -7.56 -22.33
C ARG A 127 -24.39 -8.23 -23.18
N THR A 128 -24.08 -8.62 -24.41
CA THR A 128 -25.05 -9.25 -25.32
C THR A 128 -25.41 -10.66 -24.84
N ARG A 129 -24.42 -11.40 -24.33
CA ARG A 129 -24.57 -12.75 -23.78
C ARG A 129 -25.18 -12.75 -22.38
N SER A 130 -24.72 -11.89 -21.48
CA SER A 130 -25.18 -11.91 -20.07
C SER A 130 -26.45 -11.10 -19.79
N LYS A 131 -26.85 -10.17 -20.66
CA LYS A 131 -28.03 -9.30 -20.47
C LYS A 131 -27.99 -8.60 -19.09
N ASP A 132 -28.97 -8.87 -18.23
CA ASP A 132 -29.10 -8.29 -16.88
C ASP A 132 -27.99 -8.73 -15.92
N PHE A 133 -27.28 -9.81 -16.28
CA PHE A 133 -26.16 -10.34 -15.51
C PHE A 133 -24.80 -9.77 -15.91
N HIS A 134 -24.76 -8.78 -16.80
CA HIS A 134 -23.51 -8.17 -17.24
C HIS A 134 -22.72 -7.52 -16.09
N VAL A 135 -21.43 -7.84 -15.99
CA VAL A 135 -20.50 -7.29 -15.00
C VAL A 135 -19.51 -6.36 -15.70
N ARG A 136 -19.56 -5.06 -15.37
CA ARG A 136 -18.57 -4.10 -15.86
C ARG A 136 -17.31 -4.19 -14.99
N LEU A 137 -16.13 -4.25 -15.60
CA LEU A 137 -14.86 -4.18 -14.86
C LEU A 137 -14.73 -2.89 -14.04
N LEU A 138 -13.98 -2.93 -12.95
CA LEU A 138 -13.49 -1.72 -12.30
C LEU A 138 -12.40 -1.10 -13.17
N THR A 139 -12.38 0.23 -13.25
CA THR A 139 -11.16 0.88 -13.71
C THR A 139 -10.07 0.70 -12.66
N GLU A 140 -8.81 0.80 -13.05
CA GLU A 140 -7.69 0.75 -12.10
C GLU A 140 -7.86 1.77 -10.96
N SER A 141 -8.32 2.99 -11.29
CA SER A 141 -8.58 4.05 -10.32
C SER A 141 -9.71 3.69 -9.35
N ASP A 142 -10.84 3.15 -9.83
CA ASP A 142 -11.96 2.72 -8.96
C ASP A 142 -11.54 1.61 -8.00
N TYR A 143 -10.69 0.71 -8.50
CA TYR A 143 -10.18 -0.41 -7.73
C TYR A 143 -9.22 0.05 -6.64
N HIS A 144 -8.26 0.94 -6.96
CA HIS A 144 -7.38 1.56 -5.98
C HIS A 144 -8.15 2.37 -4.93
N ASP A 145 -9.20 3.09 -5.34
CA ASP A 145 -10.09 3.83 -4.44
C ASP A 145 -10.78 2.90 -3.43
N LEU A 146 -11.33 1.77 -3.89
CA LEU A 146 -11.94 0.76 -3.02
C LEU A 146 -10.93 0.16 -2.02
N LEU A 147 -9.74 -0.19 -2.49
CA LEU A 147 -8.68 -0.73 -1.64
C LEU A 147 -8.20 0.28 -0.60
N ALA A 148 -7.93 1.51 -1.01
CA ALA A 148 -7.51 2.58 -0.11
C ALA A 148 -8.55 2.82 0.98
N ARG A 149 -9.84 2.88 0.62
CA ARG A 149 -10.94 2.99 1.60
C ARG A 149 -10.99 1.83 2.58
N ALA A 150 -10.79 0.61 2.10
CA ALA A 150 -10.77 -0.57 2.95
C ALA A 150 -9.63 -0.52 3.97
N LEU A 151 -8.44 -0.16 3.52
CA LEU A 151 -7.26 0.03 4.37
C LEU A 151 -7.46 1.14 5.39
N LEU A 152 -7.96 2.30 4.97
CA LEU A 152 -8.21 3.42 5.87
C LEU A 152 -9.24 3.07 6.95
N ARG A 153 -10.25 2.24 6.62
CA ARG A 153 -11.19 1.69 7.63
C ARG A 153 -10.48 0.78 8.62
N VAL A 154 -9.59 -0.10 8.17
CA VAL A 154 -8.79 -0.95 9.07
C VAL A 154 -7.87 -0.10 9.94
N ILE A 155 -7.22 0.91 9.36
CA ILE A 155 -6.32 1.81 10.08
C ILE A 155 -7.07 2.62 11.14
N SER A 156 -8.28 3.10 10.85
CA SER A 156 -9.05 3.87 11.84
C SER A 156 -9.46 3.05 13.06
N GLU A 157 -9.53 1.72 12.94
CA GLU A 157 -9.67 0.85 14.10
C GLU A 157 -8.44 0.82 15.01
N PHE A 158 -7.25 1.20 14.50
CA PHE A 158 -6.05 1.33 15.35
C PHE A 158 -6.18 2.49 16.33
N SER A 159 -6.90 3.55 15.97
CA SER A 159 -7.17 4.67 16.89
C SER A 159 -7.90 4.19 18.15
N LEU A 160 -8.73 3.16 18.05
CA LEU A 160 -9.42 2.56 19.20
C LEU A 160 -8.48 1.71 20.08
N GLN A 161 -7.42 1.16 19.49
CA GLN A 161 -6.49 0.24 20.15
C GLN A 161 -5.29 0.96 20.77
N TYR A 162 -4.83 2.02 20.12
CA TYR A 162 -3.62 2.77 20.46
C TYR A 162 -3.89 4.17 20.99
N GLY A 163 -5.14 4.43 21.40
CA GLY A 163 -5.46 5.60 22.19
C GLY A 163 -4.63 5.65 23.47
N ILE A 164 -4.31 6.85 23.92
CA ILE A 164 -3.38 7.15 25.02
C ILE A 164 -3.80 6.51 26.36
N HIS A 165 -5.06 6.08 26.47
CA HIS A 165 -5.66 5.52 27.67
C HIS A 165 -5.98 4.02 27.58
N VAL A 166 -5.59 3.32 26.51
CA VAL A 166 -5.99 1.92 26.32
C VAL A 166 -5.07 0.98 27.09
N SER A 167 -5.63 0.29 28.09
CA SER A 167 -4.95 -0.75 28.86
C SER A 167 -4.59 -1.96 27.99
N ARG A 168 -3.38 -2.49 28.18
CA ARG A 168 -2.75 -3.56 27.38
C ARG A 168 -3.57 -4.87 27.29
N SER A 169 -4.49 -5.11 28.22
CA SER A 169 -5.25 -6.36 28.29
C SER A 169 -6.28 -6.56 27.17
N THR A 170 -6.70 -5.51 26.45
CA THR A 170 -7.68 -5.61 25.35
C THR A 170 -7.06 -5.89 23.97
N LEU A 171 -5.73 -5.86 23.84
CA LEU A 171 -5.03 -5.96 22.55
C LEU A 171 -4.82 -7.41 22.05
N ILE A 172 -5.06 -8.42 22.88
CA ILE A 172 -4.61 -9.80 22.61
C ILE A 172 -5.52 -10.58 21.66
N ASP A 173 -6.78 -10.15 21.46
CA ASP A 173 -7.78 -11.00 20.79
C ASP A 173 -8.10 -10.63 19.33
N ARG A 174 -7.48 -9.59 18.76
CA ARG A 174 -7.67 -9.20 17.34
C ARG A 174 -6.54 -9.67 16.42
N LYS A 175 -6.02 -10.88 16.66
CA LYS A 175 -5.00 -11.52 15.81
C LYS A 175 -5.49 -11.79 14.38
N ALA A 176 -6.80 -11.83 14.12
CA ALA A 176 -7.36 -12.20 12.82
C ALA A 176 -6.88 -11.28 11.68
N TRP A 177 -6.86 -9.96 11.86
CA TRP A 177 -6.57 -9.04 10.75
C TRP A 177 -5.08 -8.92 10.40
N VAL A 178 -4.20 -9.31 11.32
CA VAL A 178 -2.75 -9.22 11.20
C VAL A 178 -2.16 -10.38 10.39
N PHE A 179 -2.78 -11.56 10.47
CA PHE A 179 -2.30 -12.76 9.79
C PHE A 179 -2.86 -12.94 8.38
N VAL A 180 -3.99 -12.29 8.03
CA VAL A 180 -4.62 -12.46 6.71
C VAL A 180 -3.87 -11.69 5.62
N TYR A 181 -2.99 -10.73 5.96
CA TYR A 181 -2.36 -9.85 4.97
C TYR A 181 -0.86 -9.60 5.18
N PRO A 182 0.00 -10.64 5.25
CA PRO A 182 1.45 -10.44 5.26
C PRO A 182 1.98 -9.68 4.03
N ASN A 183 1.22 -9.68 2.92
CA ASN A 183 1.57 -8.98 1.69
C ASN A 183 0.93 -7.59 1.54
N PHE A 184 -0.08 -7.26 2.35
CA PHE A 184 -0.70 -5.93 2.33
C PHE A 184 -0.04 -5.11 3.41
N SER A 185 1.16 -4.65 3.09
CA SER A 185 1.90 -3.74 3.94
C SER A 185 0.98 -2.52 4.14
N LEU A 186 0.56 -2.23 5.37
CA LEU A 186 -0.24 -1.03 5.71
C LEU A 186 0.35 0.23 5.09
N PHE A 187 1.67 0.22 4.94
CA PHE A 187 2.53 1.13 4.21
C PHE A 187 2.02 1.49 2.82
N SER A 188 1.47 0.54 2.07
CA SER A 188 1.01 0.74 0.69
C SER A 188 -0.25 1.59 0.55
N VAL A 189 -0.95 1.94 1.64
CA VAL A 189 -2.21 2.71 1.57
C VAL A 189 -2.02 4.03 0.82
N PHE A 190 -0.92 4.73 1.08
CA PHE A 190 -0.63 6.01 0.45
C PHE A 190 -0.23 5.88 -1.01
N ARG A 191 0.44 4.78 -1.39
CA ARG A 191 0.69 4.48 -2.81
C ARG A 191 -0.59 4.17 -3.57
N LEU A 192 -1.54 3.46 -2.93
CA LEU A 192 -2.85 3.21 -3.51
C LEU A 192 -3.62 4.51 -3.70
N ILE A 193 -3.59 5.41 -2.71
CA ILE A 193 -4.20 6.75 -2.81
C ILE A 193 -3.59 7.53 -3.97
N LEU A 194 -2.26 7.55 -4.09
CA LEU A 194 -1.56 8.22 -5.20
C LEU A 194 -1.87 7.61 -6.57
N SER A 195 -2.33 6.35 -6.59
CA SER A 195 -2.75 5.67 -7.81
C SER A 195 -4.23 5.91 -8.16
N VAL A 196 -4.97 6.64 -7.30
CA VAL A 196 -6.30 7.18 -7.62
C VAL A 196 -6.09 8.47 -8.42
N LYS A 197 -6.59 8.47 -9.67
CA LYS A 197 -6.48 9.61 -10.59
C LYS A 197 -7.30 10.81 -10.10
N GLU A 198 -7.43 11.84 -10.94
CA GLU A 198 -7.98 13.19 -10.64
C GLU A 198 -9.35 13.25 -9.91
N TYR A 199 -10.11 12.17 -9.84
CA TYR A 199 -11.45 12.14 -9.25
C TYR A 199 -11.59 11.07 -8.15
N PRO A 200 -11.00 11.27 -6.96
CA PRO A 200 -11.24 10.38 -5.82
C PRO A 200 -12.72 10.37 -5.43
N SER A 201 -13.21 9.24 -4.92
CA SER A 201 -14.60 9.15 -4.43
C SER A 201 -14.81 10.03 -3.19
N ALA A 202 -16.05 10.47 -2.96
CA ALA A 202 -16.38 11.22 -1.74
C ALA A 202 -16.13 10.38 -0.48
N GLU A 203 -16.33 9.07 -0.58
CA GLU A 203 -16.09 8.11 0.49
C GLU A 203 -14.59 7.97 0.81
N LEU A 204 -13.71 8.08 -0.18
CA LEU A 204 -12.26 8.04 0.04
C LEU A 204 -11.80 9.32 0.76
N LEU A 205 -12.29 10.48 0.32
CA LEU A 205 -12.00 11.75 0.97
C LEU A 205 -12.49 11.76 2.43
N ALA A 206 -13.70 11.26 2.67
CA ALA A 206 -14.25 11.11 4.02
C ALA A 206 -13.48 10.09 4.88
N ALA A 207 -12.92 9.03 4.27
CA ALA A 207 -12.07 8.08 4.98
C ALA A 207 -10.71 8.70 5.33
N LEU A 208 -10.15 9.54 4.46
CA LEU A 208 -8.92 10.30 4.72
C LEU A 208 -9.11 11.29 5.87
N ASP A 209 -10.23 12.02 5.93
CA ASP A 209 -10.51 12.95 7.04
C ASP A 209 -10.67 12.25 8.40
N LYS A 210 -10.80 10.91 8.43
CA LYS A 210 -10.81 10.09 9.65
C LYS A 210 -9.46 9.44 9.95
N PHE A 211 -8.46 9.59 9.07
CA PHE A 211 -7.15 9.01 9.26
C PHE A 211 -6.38 9.77 10.32
N ASP A 212 -5.86 9.05 11.31
CA ASP A 212 -5.03 9.61 12.36
C ASP A 212 -3.60 9.03 12.28
N PRO A 213 -2.56 9.85 11.99
CA PRO A 213 -1.20 9.36 11.86
C PRO A 213 -0.59 8.84 13.18
N TYR A 214 -1.04 9.33 14.35
CA TYR A 214 -0.44 9.00 15.64
C TYR A 214 -0.61 7.52 16.04
N PRO A 215 -1.85 6.96 16.12
CA PRO A 215 -2.05 5.55 16.40
C PRO A 215 -1.54 4.65 15.28
N TYR A 216 -1.54 5.13 14.03
CA TYR A 216 -0.98 4.40 12.89
C TYR A 216 0.53 4.17 13.05
N VAL A 217 1.31 5.23 13.29
CA VAL A 217 2.77 5.12 13.48
C VAL A 217 3.10 4.40 14.78
N THR A 218 2.31 4.60 15.84
CA THR A 218 2.42 3.81 17.08
C THR A 218 2.28 2.32 16.79
N ARG A 219 1.23 1.90 16.08
CA ARG A 219 1.04 0.49 15.70
C ARG A 219 2.23 -0.03 14.90
N LEU A 220 2.73 0.77 13.96
CA LEU A 220 3.87 0.45 13.11
C LEU A 220 5.13 0.11 13.92
N LEU A 221 5.44 0.93 14.91
CA LEU A 221 6.63 0.79 15.75
C LEU A 221 6.56 -0.40 16.71
N ASN A 222 5.35 -0.74 17.17
CA ASN A 222 5.14 -1.87 18.08
C ASN A 222 4.92 -3.20 17.35
N TRP A 223 4.88 -3.20 16.02
CA TRP A 223 4.63 -4.40 15.24
C TRP A 223 5.89 -5.26 15.17
N LYS A 224 5.90 -6.37 15.91
CA LYS A 224 7.06 -7.27 16.10
C LYS A 224 7.69 -7.82 14.82
N THR A 225 6.95 -7.89 13.72
CA THR A 225 7.42 -8.43 12.43
C THR A 225 7.67 -7.37 11.37
N VAL A 226 7.58 -6.06 11.69
CA VAL A 226 7.84 -5.02 10.68
C VAL A 226 9.32 -5.09 10.35
N GLN A 227 9.60 -5.54 9.14
CA GLN A 227 10.91 -5.32 8.56
C GLN A 227 10.99 -3.82 8.24
N TRP A 228 11.97 -3.14 8.86
CA TRP A 228 12.29 -1.73 8.63
C TRP A 228 12.27 -1.25 7.16
N PRO A 229 12.62 -2.07 6.14
CA PRO A 229 12.36 -1.81 4.73
C PRO A 229 10.98 -1.25 4.35
N ASP A 230 9.93 -1.54 5.10
CA ASP A 230 8.56 -1.16 4.75
C ASP A 230 8.23 0.29 5.14
N ILE A 231 8.91 0.85 6.14
CA ILE A 231 8.69 2.22 6.63
C ILE A 231 9.25 3.28 5.66
N ARG A 232 9.92 2.85 4.59
CA ARG A 232 10.32 3.72 3.45
C ARG A 232 9.12 4.37 2.74
N ASP A 233 7.90 4.04 3.11
CA ASP A 233 6.69 4.67 2.56
C ASP A 233 6.32 6.03 3.16
N PHE A 234 7.09 6.58 4.10
CA PHE A 234 6.85 7.97 4.53
C PHE A 234 7.02 9.00 3.40
N ASP A 235 7.76 8.68 2.34
CA ASP A 235 7.83 9.52 1.14
C ASP A 235 6.43 9.69 0.51
N SER A 236 5.67 8.60 0.40
CA SER A 236 4.32 8.66 -0.18
C SER A 236 3.35 9.47 0.67
N TRP A 237 3.65 9.74 1.95
CA TRP A 237 2.85 10.66 2.76
C TRP A 237 2.94 12.09 2.23
N ARG A 238 4.15 12.55 1.91
CA ARG A 238 4.37 13.91 1.38
C ARG A 238 3.71 14.07 0.03
N ASP A 239 3.88 13.08 -0.83
CA ASP A 239 3.25 13.04 -2.14
C ASP A 239 1.72 13.02 -1.98
N THR A 240 1.18 12.26 -1.03
CA THR A 240 -0.27 12.22 -0.77
C THR A 240 -0.79 13.55 -0.24
N ILE A 241 -0.04 14.25 0.62
CA ILE A 241 -0.40 15.59 1.08
C ILE A 241 -0.43 16.57 -0.11
N GLN A 242 0.56 16.51 -1.00
CA GLN A 242 0.59 17.35 -2.20
C GLN A 242 -0.58 17.04 -3.14
N TRP A 243 -0.83 15.75 -3.40
CA TRP A 243 -1.99 15.28 -4.15
C TRP A 243 -3.30 15.78 -3.54
N ALA A 244 -3.48 15.64 -2.23
CA ALA A 244 -4.69 16.08 -1.53
C ALA A 244 -4.88 17.60 -1.61
N LYS A 245 -3.80 18.39 -1.53
CA LYS A 245 -3.85 19.85 -1.74
C LYS A 245 -4.26 20.23 -3.17
N ALA A 246 -3.80 19.48 -4.16
CA ALA A 246 -4.12 19.73 -5.57
C ALA A 246 -5.62 19.56 -5.88
N LEU A 247 -6.39 18.87 -5.02
CA LEU A 247 -7.84 18.74 -5.14
C LEU A 247 -8.62 20.04 -4.86
N GLY A 248 -7.95 21.10 -4.40
CA GLY A 248 -8.55 22.42 -4.20
C GLY A 248 -9.70 22.41 -3.19
N SER A 249 -10.90 22.80 -3.61
CA SER A 249 -12.08 22.88 -2.74
C SER A 249 -12.54 21.50 -2.22
N ARG A 250 -12.17 20.40 -2.89
CA ARG A 250 -12.50 19.02 -2.51
C ARG A 250 -11.47 18.39 -1.57
N ALA A 251 -10.42 19.12 -1.18
CA ALA A 251 -9.35 18.58 -0.36
C ALA A 251 -9.87 18.10 1.01
N PRO A 252 -9.40 16.94 1.51
CA PRO A 252 -9.73 16.44 2.85
C PRO A 252 -8.99 17.30 3.88
N ARG A 253 -9.69 18.30 4.43
CA ARG A 253 -9.07 19.38 5.23
C ARG A 253 -8.56 18.89 6.58
N VAL A 254 -9.27 17.95 7.20
CA VAL A 254 -8.89 17.39 8.51
C VAL A 254 -7.62 16.57 8.33
N PHE A 255 -7.60 15.71 7.30
CA PHE A 255 -6.41 14.94 6.92
C PHE A 255 -5.19 15.84 6.72
N LEU A 256 -5.32 16.89 5.89
CA LEU A 256 -4.21 17.81 5.61
C LEU A 256 -3.68 18.47 6.88
N SER A 257 -4.58 18.98 7.74
CA SER A 257 -4.21 19.64 8.99
C SER A 257 -3.51 18.68 9.95
N GLN A 258 -4.02 17.46 10.12
CA GLN A 258 -3.43 16.44 11.00
C GLN A 258 -2.06 16.00 10.51
N MET A 259 -1.92 15.75 9.21
CA MET A 259 -0.66 15.32 8.62
C MET A 259 0.40 16.41 8.67
N GLU A 260 0.04 17.67 8.41
CA GLU A 260 0.96 18.80 8.57
C GLU A 260 1.38 19.00 10.02
N THR A 261 0.47 18.81 10.96
CA THR A 261 0.76 18.86 12.39
C THR A 261 1.73 17.75 12.80
N PHE A 262 1.43 16.51 12.41
CA PHE A 262 2.31 15.36 12.61
C PHE A 262 3.70 15.60 12.03
N LEU A 263 3.79 16.11 10.79
CA LEU A 263 5.08 16.38 10.15
C LEU A 263 5.83 17.59 10.74
N ARG A 264 5.18 18.48 11.50
CA ARG A 264 5.86 19.54 12.26
C ARG A 264 6.62 18.94 13.46
N GLY A 265 5.97 18.02 14.17
CA GLY A 265 6.60 17.26 15.25
C GLY A 265 5.59 16.51 16.11
N PHE A 266 6.11 15.63 16.96
CA PHE A 266 5.35 14.80 17.88
C PHE A 266 6.23 14.31 19.03
N TYR A 267 5.61 13.87 20.12
CA TYR A 267 6.32 13.17 21.18
C TYR A 267 6.36 11.67 20.90
N ILE A 268 7.48 11.05 21.26
CA ILE A 268 7.63 9.61 21.42
C ILE A 268 7.71 9.36 22.92
N GLY A 269 6.82 8.53 23.44
CA GLY A 269 6.78 8.22 24.87
C GLY A 269 6.69 6.73 25.15
N SER A 270 7.17 6.32 26.32
CA SER A 270 6.95 4.98 26.83
C SER A 270 7.06 4.95 28.35
N LEU A 271 6.28 4.07 28.99
CA LEU A 271 6.40 3.79 30.42
C LEU A 271 7.60 2.87 30.74
N GLN A 272 7.97 1.99 29.80
CA GLN A 272 8.93 0.91 30.04
C GLN A 272 10.16 0.99 29.14
N ALA A 273 10.15 1.81 28.08
CA ALA A 273 11.29 1.91 27.21
C ALA A 273 12.47 2.58 27.93
N THR A 274 13.63 1.97 27.75
CA THR A 274 14.90 2.57 28.14
C THR A 274 15.18 3.82 27.28
N SER A 275 15.97 4.76 27.81
CA SER A 275 16.39 5.93 27.04
C SER A 275 17.06 5.55 25.71
N LEU A 276 17.78 4.43 25.68
CA LEU A 276 18.43 3.91 24.47
C LEU A 276 17.43 3.44 23.40
N GLN A 277 16.34 2.79 23.81
CA GLN A 277 15.26 2.39 22.90
C GLN A 277 14.55 3.62 22.32
N LEU A 278 14.21 4.61 23.15
CA LEU A 278 13.59 5.85 22.68
C LEU A 278 14.52 6.63 21.74
N CYS A 279 15.82 6.69 22.05
CA CYS A 279 16.81 7.33 21.18
C CYS A 279 16.87 6.65 19.81
N SER A 280 16.80 5.31 19.77
CA SER A 280 16.82 4.54 18.54
C SER A 280 15.56 4.76 17.70
N VAL A 281 14.37 4.73 18.32
CA VAL A 281 13.10 5.01 17.63
C VAL A 281 13.06 6.45 17.11
N MET A 282 13.53 7.41 17.90
CA MET A 282 13.59 8.82 17.52
C MET A 282 14.51 9.04 16.32
N ALA A 283 15.76 8.56 16.39
CA ALA A 283 16.72 8.69 15.30
C ALA A 283 16.17 8.05 14.01
N PHE A 284 15.51 6.89 14.15
CA PHE A 284 14.84 6.23 13.05
C PHE A 284 13.72 7.07 12.43
N LEU A 285 12.79 7.60 13.23
CA LEU A 285 11.67 8.40 12.72
C LEU A 285 12.16 9.72 12.11
N GLU A 286 13.15 10.38 12.71
CA GLU A 286 13.78 11.56 12.13
C GLU A 286 14.38 11.26 10.75
N ALA A 287 15.04 10.10 10.64
CA ALA A 287 15.60 9.65 9.38
C ALA A 287 14.51 9.35 8.34
N ALA A 288 13.54 8.53 8.70
CA ALA A 288 12.52 8.04 7.80
C ALA A 288 11.56 9.16 7.34
N LEU A 289 11.28 10.14 8.20
CA LEU A 289 10.37 11.24 7.87
C LEU A 289 11.07 12.39 7.14
N TYR A 290 12.33 12.69 7.42
CA TYR A 290 12.96 13.95 6.98
C TYR A 290 14.18 13.81 6.06
N ILE A 291 14.74 12.61 5.89
CA ILE A 291 15.88 12.40 4.99
C ILE A 291 15.38 12.11 3.56
N PRO A 292 15.85 12.84 2.53
CA PRO A 292 15.47 12.56 1.15
C PRO A 292 15.92 11.17 0.68
N ARG A 293 15.04 10.45 -0.02
CA ARG A 293 15.24 9.10 -0.55
C ARG A 293 16.56 8.88 -1.30
N ASN A 294 17.02 9.88 -2.05
CA ASN A 294 18.18 9.76 -2.94
C ASN A 294 19.53 9.78 -2.19
N THR A 295 19.54 10.00 -0.88
CA THR A 295 20.78 10.12 -0.09
C THR A 295 21.23 8.76 0.46
N MET A 296 21.11 7.74 -0.39
CA MET A 296 20.99 6.33 -0.07
C MET A 296 22.29 5.69 0.46
N SER A 297 22.57 5.89 1.75
CA SER A 297 23.31 4.94 2.60
C SER A 297 22.70 4.85 4.01
N LEU A 298 21.37 4.93 4.09
CA LEU A 298 20.61 4.79 5.33
C LEU A 298 20.81 3.43 6.06
N SER A 299 21.49 2.46 5.46
CA SER A 299 21.82 1.18 6.12
C SER A 299 22.61 1.34 7.40
N LEU A 300 23.44 2.38 7.53
CA LEU A 300 24.18 2.69 8.76
C LEU A 300 23.26 3.20 9.87
N VAL A 301 22.22 3.96 9.50
CA VAL A 301 21.18 4.41 10.44
C VAL A 301 20.23 3.25 10.76
N TYR A 302 19.98 2.34 9.82
CA TYR A 302 19.11 1.17 9.98
C TYR A 302 19.78 -0.05 10.62
N SER A 303 21.11 -0.11 10.68
CA SER A 303 21.84 -1.16 11.41
C SER A 303 21.90 -0.86 12.91
N TRP A 304 21.80 0.41 13.31
CA TRP A 304 21.84 0.82 14.71
C TRP A 304 20.69 0.22 15.54
N PRO A 305 19.43 0.18 15.06
CA PRO A 305 18.32 -0.46 15.77
C PRO A 305 18.44 -1.99 15.83
N GLN A 306 19.01 -2.66 14.82
CA GLN A 306 19.07 -4.13 14.81
C GLN A 306 19.85 -4.73 16.00
N ILE A 307 20.76 -3.96 16.58
CA ILE A 307 21.55 -4.36 17.76
C ILE A 307 20.69 -4.40 19.04
N PHE A 308 19.58 -3.65 19.09
CA PHE A 308 18.80 -3.45 20.32
C PHE A 308 17.45 -4.20 20.35
N TYR A 309 17.07 -4.89 19.28
CA TYR A 309 15.70 -5.40 19.08
C TYR A 309 15.45 -6.87 19.47
N ASN A 310 16.41 -7.57 20.11
CA ASN A 310 16.14 -8.91 20.64
C ASN A 310 15.13 -8.92 21.80
N LYS A 311 14.90 -7.78 22.46
CA LYS A 311 13.74 -7.56 23.33
C LYS A 311 12.77 -6.71 22.52
N GLY A 312 11.58 -7.24 22.24
CA GLY A 312 10.57 -6.55 21.44
C GLY A 312 10.39 -5.10 21.90
N PRO A 313 10.06 -4.18 20.97
CA PRO A 313 9.91 -2.76 21.31
C PRO A 313 9.00 -2.70 22.54
N GLY A 314 9.49 -2.11 23.63
CA GLY A 314 8.60 -1.76 24.74
C GLY A 314 7.43 -0.96 24.19
N ASP A 315 6.32 -0.87 24.92
CA ASP A 315 5.13 -0.16 24.43
C ASP A 315 5.49 1.31 24.16
N VAL A 316 5.79 1.66 22.90
CA VAL A 316 6.20 3.00 22.46
C VAL A 316 4.99 3.67 21.82
N TYR A 317 4.69 4.89 22.23
CA TYR A 317 3.53 5.65 21.78
C TYR A 317 3.95 6.94 21.11
N ILE A 318 3.22 7.34 20.07
CA ILE A 318 3.39 8.60 19.37
C ILE A 318 2.24 9.53 19.78
N LEU A 319 2.56 10.71 20.29
CA LEU A 319 1.58 11.68 20.80
C LEU A 319 1.67 13.01 20.03
N PRO A 320 0.54 13.71 19.82
CA PRO A 320 0.55 15.07 19.28
C PRO A 320 1.44 16.00 20.10
N ILE A 321 2.13 16.92 19.43
CA ILE A 321 2.97 17.92 20.10
C ILE A 321 2.13 18.88 20.96
N GLU A 322 0.84 19.03 20.63
CA GLU A 322 -0.13 19.81 21.39
C GLU A 322 -0.62 19.12 22.67
N GLN A 323 -0.31 17.85 22.84
CA GLN A 323 -0.74 17.08 24.00
C GLN A 323 0.45 16.80 24.91
N ASP A 324 0.35 17.28 26.15
CA ASP A 324 1.38 17.02 27.16
C ASP A 324 1.48 15.52 27.43
N PRO A 325 2.68 14.93 27.36
CA PRO A 325 2.86 13.54 27.69
C PRO A 325 2.59 13.29 29.18
N PRO A 326 2.12 12.08 29.56
CA PRO A 326 1.98 11.73 30.97
C PRO A 326 3.31 11.92 31.72
N PRO A 327 3.30 12.52 32.92
CA PRO A 327 4.53 12.85 33.65
C PRO A 327 5.36 11.62 34.06
N SER A 328 4.74 10.44 34.08
CA SER A 328 5.40 9.16 34.36
C SER A 328 6.11 8.55 33.16
N TRP A 329 6.00 9.13 31.97
CA TRP A 329 6.60 8.58 30.76
C TRP A 329 8.00 9.12 30.52
N ASN A 330 8.89 8.25 30.04
CA ASN A 330 10.10 8.71 29.38
C ASN A 330 9.70 9.21 27.99
N THR A 331 9.90 10.49 27.72
CA THR A 331 9.47 11.10 26.46
C THR A 331 10.56 11.86 25.77
N VAL A 332 10.55 11.81 24.44
CA VAL A 332 11.40 12.62 23.57
C VAL A 332 10.61 13.23 22.43
N ILE A 333 11.05 14.38 21.97
CA ILE A 333 10.40 15.12 20.90
C ILE A 333 11.11 14.90 19.57
N VAL A 334 10.33 14.54 18.55
CA VAL A 334 10.74 14.57 17.14
C VAL A 334 10.20 15.84 16.53
N THR A 335 11.07 16.65 15.91
CA THR A 335 10.65 17.86 15.20
C THR A 335 11.24 17.89 13.80
N ARG A 336 10.53 18.56 12.89
CA ARG A 336 11.00 18.79 11.52
C ARG A 336 12.35 19.50 11.47
N GLU A 337 12.57 20.46 12.36
CA GLU A 337 13.84 21.19 12.42
C GLU A 337 15.00 20.26 12.79
N ARG A 338 14.84 19.43 13.83
CA ARG A 338 15.84 18.46 14.27
C ARG A 338 16.10 17.42 13.18
N GLY A 339 15.05 16.87 12.59
CA GLY A 339 15.13 15.92 11.49
C GLY A 339 15.83 16.49 10.26
N ASN A 340 15.50 17.71 9.83
CA ASN A 340 16.17 18.37 8.71
C ASN A 340 17.64 18.69 9.02
N LYS A 341 17.96 19.07 10.26
CA LYS A 341 19.35 19.27 10.69
C LYS A 341 20.12 17.97 10.61
N MET A 342 19.57 16.87 11.15
CA MET A 342 20.16 15.54 11.07
C MET A 342 20.34 15.09 9.61
N ALA A 343 19.33 15.27 8.76
CA ALA A 343 19.38 14.94 7.35
C ALA A 343 20.53 15.64 6.64
N ARG A 344 20.67 16.97 6.79
CA ARG A 344 21.78 17.73 6.18
C ARG A 344 23.16 17.19 6.62
N LEU A 345 23.30 16.82 7.89
CA LEU A 345 24.54 16.27 8.42
C LEU A 345 24.84 14.88 7.87
N LEU A 346 23.83 14.01 7.75
CA LEU A 346 23.97 12.68 7.16
C LEU A 346 24.29 12.72 5.66
N VAL A 347 23.69 13.64 4.91
CA VAL A 347 24.06 13.87 3.50
C VAL A 347 25.53 14.28 3.39
N SER A 348 26.01 15.11 4.32
CA SER A 348 27.43 15.47 4.35
C SER A 348 28.35 14.28 4.61
N LEU A 349 27.91 13.34 5.47
CA LEU A 349 28.63 12.10 5.78
C LEU A 349 28.67 11.08 4.66
N ALA A 350 27.63 10.98 3.84
CA ALA A 350 27.59 10.03 2.73
C ALA A 350 28.75 10.23 1.73
N MET A 351 29.43 11.38 1.80
CA MET A 351 30.58 11.76 0.97
C MET A 351 31.93 11.54 1.68
N CYS A 352 31.95 10.94 2.88
CA CYS A 352 33.14 10.63 3.67
C CYS A 352 33.22 9.13 3.96
N ASP A 353 34.40 8.61 4.33
CA ASP A 353 34.49 7.24 4.84
C ASP A 353 33.75 7.15 6.18
N ALA A 354 32.55 6.55 6.13
CA ALA A 354 31.66 6.49 7.28
C ALA A 354 32.27 5.72 8.45
N ASN A 355 33.15 4.75 8.19
CA ASN A 355 33.76 3.93 9.25
C ASN A 355 34.71 4.76 10.10
N ASP A 356 35.57 5.55 9.46
CA ASP A 356 36.52 6.41 10.14
C ASP A 356 35.83 7.51 10.95
N PHE A 357 34.71 8.03 10.46
CA PHE A 357 33.91 9.00 11.19
C PHE A 357 33.19 8.39 12.39
N ILE A 358 32.57 7.22 12.21
CA ILE A 358 31.92 6.49 13.29
C ILE A 358 32.94 6.15 14.39
N ASN A 359 34.13 5.69 14.00
CA ASN A 359 35.24 5.44 14.92
C ASN A 359 35.67 6.71 15.67
N ASP A 360 35.73 7.86 14.99
CA ASP A 360 36.02 9.14 15.63
C ASP A 360 34.95 9.56 16.65
N ILE A 361 33.66 9.34 16.35
CA ILE A 361 32.57 9.56 17.32
C ILE A 361 32.75 8.65 18.53
N TYR A 362 32.94 7.36 18.31
CA TYR A 362 33.08 6.37 19.39
C TYR A 362 34.29 6.65 20.28
N LYS A 363 35.44 6.99 19.69
CA LYS A 363 36.68 7.28 20.42
C LYS A 363 36.74 8.70 20.98
N GLY A 364 35.74 9.54 20.68
CA GLY A 364 35.79 10.97 20.99
C GLY A 364 36.89 11.72 20.24
N THR A 365 37.52 11.13 19.22
CA THR A 365 38.59 11.73 18.42
C THR A 365 38.07 12.60 17.26
N TYR A 366 38.99 13.23 16.52
CA TYR A 366 38.75 14.09 15.36
C TYR A 366 39.73 13.80 14.20
N THR A 367 40.32 12.60 14.20
CA THR A 367 41.44 12.27 13.31
C THR A 367 41.04 12.17 11.84
N SER A 368 39.84 11.63 11.56
CA SER A 368 39.28 11.54 10.22
C SER A 368 38.59 12.85 9.83
N VAL A 369 37.97 13.51 10.80
CA VAL A 369 37.33 14.82 10.62
C VAL A 369 38.32 15.88 10.15
N ALA A 370 39.53 15.93 10.72
CA ALA A 370 40.55 16.92 10.37
C ALA A 370 41.04 16.84 8.92
N ARG A 371 40.85 15.69 8.25
CA ARG A 371 41.27 15.47 6.86
C ARG A 371 40.14 15.73 5.86
N SER A 372 38.92 15.92 6.33
CA SER A 372 37.75 16.13 5.47
C SER A 372 37.57 17.61 5.14
N PRO A 373 37.24 17.98 3.88
CA PRO A 373 36.86 19.35 3.55
C PRO A 373 35.56 19.81 4.24
N LYS A 374 34.85 18.89 4.94
CA LYS A 374 33.57 19.15 5.64
C LYS A 374 33.70 19.16 7.16
N THR A 375 34.86 19.58 7.69
CA THR A 375 35.15 19.62 9.13
C THR A 375 34.02 20.26 9.95
N ARG A 376 33.39 21.34 9.46
CA ARG A 376 32.32 22.06 10.15
C ARG A 376 31.07 21.21 10.36
N GLU A 377 30.61 20.50 9.34
CA GLU A 377 29.44 19.62 9.40
C GLU A 377 29.69 18.44 10.34
N LEU A 378 30.90 17.87 10.29
CA LEU A 378 31.29 16.76 11.17
C LEU A 378 31.33 17.20 12.64
N HIS A 379 31.86 18.39 12.94
CA HIS A 379 31.76 18.98 14.28
C HIS A 379 30.31 19.22 14.71
N ALA A 380 29.47 19.74 13.82
CA ALA A 380 28.06 19.98 14.11
C ALA A 380 27.30 18.68 14.40
N LEU A 381 27.62 17.60 13.68
CA LEU A 381 27.06 16.28 13.92
C LEU A 381 27.53 15.68 15.23
N LYS A 382 28.82 15.75 15.55
CA LYS A 382 29.32 15.29 16.84
C LYS A 382 28.66 16.05 18.00
N LYS A 383 28.53 17.37 17.89
CA LYS A 383 27.81 18.19 18.87
C LYS A 383 26.35 17.73 19.03
N LEU A 384 25.68 17.40 17.92
CA LEU A 384 24.33 16.87 17.95
C LEU A 384 24.26 15.49 18.64
N VAL A 385 25.19 14.58 18.35
CA VAL A 385 25.25 13.26 18.99
C VAL A 385 25.49 13.37 20.49
N VAL A 386 26.44 14.20 20.93
CA VAL A 386 26.72 14.45 22.34
C VAL A 386 25.50 15.08 23.03
N GLN A 387 24.84 16.04 22.38
CA GLN A 387 23.60 16.63 22.90
C GLN A 387 22.53 15.55 23.09
N ARG A 388 22.36 14.63 22.14
CA ARG A 388 21.40 13.52 22.28
C ARG A 388 21.78 12.61 23.44
N GLN A 389 23.05 12.20 23.54
CA GLN A 389 23.50 11.37 24.66
C GLN A 389 23.15 12.00 26.01
N GLN A 390 23.36 13.32 26.15
CA GLN A 390 22.97 14.08 27.34
C GLN A 390 21.44 14.12 27.53
N GLU A 391 20.66 14.40 26.48
CA GLU A 391 19.18 14.39 26.52
C GLU A 391 18.62 13.04 27.02
N PHE A 392 19.29 11.94 26.69
CA PHE A 392 18.86 10.59 27.06
C PHE A 392 19.55 10.04 28.32
N GLY A 393 20.47 10.78 28.95
CA GLY A 393 21.29 10.26 30.05
C GLY A 393 22.12 9.04 29.66
N ILE A 394 22.50 8.92 28.38
CA ILE A 394 23.39 7.86 27.88
C ILE A 394 24.81 8.31 28.19
N GLU A 395 25.50 7.58 29.07
CA GLU A 395 26.90 7.87 29.35
C GLU A 395 27.72 7.84 28.05
N PRO A 396 28.65 8.80 27.86
CA PRO A 396 29.62 8.72 26.77
C PRO A 396 30.29 7.34 26.82
N PHE A 397 30.46 6.67 25.68
CA PHE A 397 31.06 5.33 25.60
C PHE A 397 32.42 5.31 26.32
N SER A 398 32.44 4.87 27.58
CA SER A 398 33.60 4.95 28.47
C SER A 398 34.49 3.72 28.35
N CYS A 399 34.04 2.66 27.67
CA CYS A 399 34.82 1.49 27.29
C CYS A 399 34.28 0.90 25.98
N ALA A 400 35.18 0.60 25.04
CA ALA A 400 34.84 -0.09 23.81
C ALA A 400 34.29 -1.50 24.13
N PRO A 401 33.10 -1.89 23.66
CA PRO A 401 32.78 -3.31 23.56
C PRO A 401 33.79 -3.97 22.59
N PRO A 402 34.11 -5.27 22.74
CA PRO A 402 35.03 -5.94 21.83
C PRO A 402 34.53 -5.78 20.40
N LEU A 403 35.36 -5.13 19.58
CA LEU A 403 35.02 -4.63 18.27
C LEU A 403 34.47 -5.72 17.32
N SER A 404 34.70 -7.01 17.57
CA SER A 404 34.41 -8.10 16.63
C SER A 404 32.94 -8.25 16.22
N ALA A 405 31.97 -8.01 17.10
CA ALA A 405 30.55 -8.19 16.77
C ALA A 405 29.97 -6.97 16.02
N ALA A 406 30.32 -5.76 16.47
CA ALA A 406 29.91 -4.53 15.81
C ALA A 406 30.63 -4.36 14.46
N GLU A 407 31.92 -4.69 14.38
CA GLU A 407 32.70 -4.72 13.13
C GLU A 407 32.19 -5.78 12.17
N ALA A 408 31.89 -7.01 12.59
CA ALA A 408 31.37 -8.03 11.66
C ALA A 408 30.05 -7.61 10.99
N ILE A 409 29.18 -6.93 11.75
CA ILE A 409 27.90 -6.43 11.25
C ILE A 409 28.09 -5.17 10.38
N LEU A 410 28.89 -4.19 10.81
CA LEU A 410 29.21 -3.01 10.00
C LEU A 410 29.94 -3.41 8.71
N TYR A 411 30.90 -4.32 8.79
CA TYR A 411 31.71 -4.81 7.67
C TYR A 411 30.88 -5.63 6.68
N GLY A 412 29.96 -6.48 7.16
CA GLY A 412 29.02 -7.22 6.31
C GLY A 412 28.05 -6.29 5.54
N VAL A 413 27.60 -5.22 6.20
CA VAL A 413 26.79 -4.17 5.58
C VAL A 413 27.61 -3.41 4.54
N VAL A 414 28.79 -2.89 4.90
CA VAL A 414 29.66 -2.12 3.98
C VAL A 414 30.10 -2.94 2.75
N LYS A 415 30.43 -4.22 2.90
CA LYS A 415 30.82 -5.10 1.79
C LYS A 415 29.65 -5.41 0.83
N SER A 416 28.43 -5.45 1.35
CA SER A 416 27.21 -5.57 0.54
C SER A 416 26.93 -4.27 -0.25
N PHE A 417 27.31 -3.11 0.30
CA PHE A 417 27.22 -1.80 -0.35
C PHE A 417 28.21 -1.64 -1.51
N GLN A 418 29.48 -2.02 -1.33
CA GLN A 418 30.47 -1.99 -2.42
C GLN A 418 30.03 -2.85 -3.63
N ARG A 419 29.39 -3.99 -3.38
CA ARG A 419 28.86 -4.87 -4.44
C ARG A 419 27.69 -4.25 -5.19
N CYS A 420 26.74 -3.62 -4.50
CA CYS A 420 25.61 -2.93 -5.15
C CYS A 420 26.08 -1.71 -5.98
N PHE A 421 27.07 -0.96 -5.50
CA PHE A 421 27.60 0.22 -6.18
C PHE A 421 28.38 -0.16 -7.45
N GLN A 422 29.17 -1.25 -7.42
CA GLN A 422 29.87 -1.76 -8.59
C GLN A 422 28.92 -2.35 -9.65
N ALA A 423 27.76 -2.87 -9.25
CA ALA A 423 26.78 -3.45 -10.17
C ALA A 423 25.92 -2.41 -10.91
N HIS A 424 25.88 -1.14 -10.45
CA HIS A 424 24.97 -0.11 -10.97
C HIS A 424 25.69 1.22 -11.29
N GLY A 425 26.97 1.15 -11.66
CA GLY A 425 27.71 2.33 -12.13
C GLY A 425 27.04 2.99 -13.34
N PRO A 426 27.17 4.32 -13.51
CA PRO A 426 26.50 5.05 -14.59
C PRO A 426 26.99 4.53 -15.94
N GLN A 427 26.08 3.96 -16.74
CA GLN A 427 26.33 3.78 -18.16
C GLN A 427 26.32 5.18 -18.80
N ASP A 428 27.49 5.67 -19.16
CA ASP A 428 27.65 6.83 -20.04
C ASP A 428 27.04 6.52 -21.41
N SER A 429 25.78 6.94 -21.61
CA SER A 429 25.13 6.91 -22.91
C SER A 429 25.36 8.23 -23.63
N THR A 430 26.59 8.45 -24.09
CA THR A 430 26.88 9.30 -25.25
C THR A 430 27.47 8.44 -26.35
N ALA A 431 26.60 7.78 -27.12
CA ALA A 431 26.97 7.17 -28.39
C ALA A 431 25.97 7.59 -29.46
N LYS A 432 26.55 8.09 -30.55
CA LYS A 432 25.93 8.75 -31.70
C LYS A 432 24.95 7.82 -32.44
N LEU A 433 23.90 8.43 -32.97
CA LEU A 433 23.10 7.88 -34.07
C LEU A 433 24.04 7.53 -35.23
N GLY A 434 24.02 6.27 -35.64
CA GLY A 434 24.63 5.77 -36.86
C GLY A 434 23.83 4.56 -37.33
N ASP A 435 23.31 4.67 -38.54
CA ASP A 435 22.56 3.62 -39.26
C ASP A 435 23.36 2.32 -39.34
N GLN A 436 22.69 1.18 -39.12
CA GLN A 436 22.92 -0.03 -39.93
C GLN A 436 21.84 -1.11 -39.71
N GLU A 437 21.46 -1.70 -40.85
CA GLU A 437 20.47 -2.75 -41.06
C GLU A 437 20.90 -4.15 -40.54
N ALA A 438 19.88 -4.97 -40.30
CA ALA A 438 19.80 -6.43 -40.52
C ALA A 438 20.90 -7.36 -39.98
N ASN A 439 20.56 -8.21 -38.99
CA ASN A 439 20.28 -9.63 -39.27
C ASN A 439 19.78 -10.45 -38.05
N SER A 440 19.20 -11.58 -38.44
CA SER A 440 18.28 -12.51 -37.77
C SER A 440 18.78 -13.44 -36.64
N THR A 441 17.84 -14.28 -36.18
CA THR A 441 17.88 -15.47 -35.29
C THR A 441 17.57 -15.17 -33.82
N GLY A 442 16.65 -15.83 -33.09
CA GLY A 442 15.75 -16.98 -33.29
C GLY A 442 15.41 -17.54 -31.89
N VAL A 443 14.21 -18.15 -31.72
CA VAL A 443 13.67 -18.92 -30.55
C VAL A 443 12.47 -18.25 -29.82
N PRO A 444 11.40 -19.00 -29.49
CA PRO A 444 10.02 -18.51 -29.60
C PRO A 444 9.41 -17.99 -28.30
N ARG A 445 8.59 -16.94 -28.42
CA ARG A 445 7.67 -16.45 -27.37
C ARG A 445 6.28 -17.03 -27.58
N LEU A 446 5.75 -17.68 -26.55
CA LEU A 446 4.34 -18.00 -26.38
C LEU A 446 3.53 -16.69 -26.38
N LEU A 447 2.72 -16.50 -27.43
CA LEU A 447 1.78 -15.40 -27.55
C LEU A 447 0.41 -15.85 -27.03
N TYR A 448 -0.03 -15.23 -25.93
CA TYR A 448 -1.45 -15.12 -25.63
C TYR A 448 -2.03 -14.05 -26.55
N SER A 449 -2.92 -14.45 -27.45
CA SER A 449 -3.67 -13.58 -28.35
C SER A 449 -4.81 -12.89 -27.59
N LEU A 450 -4.75 -11.56 -27.52
CA LEU A 450 -5.88 -10.67 -27.24
C LEU A 450 -6.50 -10.24 -28.57
N PRO A 451 -7.84 -10.18 -28.72
CA PRO A 451 -8.46 -9.68 -29.94
C PRO A 451 -8.25 -8.17 -30.09
N GLN A 452 -7.73 -7.76 -31.25
CA GLN A 452 -7.73 -6.36 -31.68
C GLN A 452 -9.15 -5.94 -32.07
N LEU A 453 -9.66 -4.89 -31.41
CA LEU A 453 -10.85 -4.15 -31.84
C LEU A 453 -10.48 -3.29 -33.06
N THR A 454 -10.99 -3.64 -34.23
CA THR A 454 -10.95 -2.81 -35.42
C THR A 454 -12.04 -1.74 -35.34
N SER A 455 -11.63 -0.47 -35.31
CA SER A 455 -12.51 0.68 -35.51
C SER A 455 -12.71 0.89 -37.01
N ALA A 456 -13.93 0.69 -37.51
CA ALA A 456 -14.32 1.11 -38.84
C ALA A 456 -14.79 2.57 -38.79
N ASN A 457 -14.05 3.45 -39.48
CA ASN A 457 -14.50 4.77 -39.89
C ASN A 457 -15.31 4.62 -41.18
N GLU A 458 -16.56 5.07 -41.18
CA GLU A 458 -17.21 5.51 -42.42
C GLU A 458 -17.80 6.90 -42.21
N ALA A 459 -17.24 7.83 -42.98
CA ALA A 459 -17.71 9.19 -43.13
C ALA A 459 -18.86 9.21 -44.14
N THR A 460 -19.99 9.84 -43.79
CA THR A 460 -20.91 10.38 -44.79
C THR A 460 -21.20 11.85 -44.49
N SER A 461 -20.90 12.63 -45.51
CA SER A 461 -21.10 14.07 -45.67
C SER A 461 -22.58 14.43 -45.65
N GLY A 462 -22.95 15.47 -44.88
CA GLY A 462 -24.31 15.98 -44.77
C GLY A 462 -24.33 17.47 -44.41
N ARG A 463 -24.03 18.28 -45.42
CA ARG A 463 -24.07 19.75 -45.44
C ARG A 463 -25.46 20.27 -45.06
N THR A 464 -25.61 21.05 -43.98
CA THR A 464 -26.79 21.92 -43.79
C THR A 464 -26.37 23.29 -43.28
N ASN A 465 -27.00 24.29 -43.90
CA ASN A 465 -26.72 25.71 -43.82
C ASN A 465 -27.10 26.30 -42.45
N GLY A 466 -26.29 27.26 -42.00
CA GLY A 466 -26.60 28.11 -40.86
C GLY A 466 -27.76 29.06 -41.14
N VAL A 467 -28.58 29.26 -40.12
CA VAL A 467 -29.44 30.44 -39.95
C VAL A 467 -29.19 30.96 -38.55
N LEU A 468 -28.51 32.11 -38.48
CA LEU A 468 -28.45 32.95 -37.29
C LEU A 468 -29.84 33.56 -37.05
N ILE A 469 -30.40 33.39 -35.86
CA ILE A 469 -31.45 34.28 -35.34
C ILE A 469 -30.96 34.88 -34.03
N LYS A 470 -31.04 36.21 -33.99
CA LYS A 470 -30.65 37.13 -32.93
C LYS A 470 -31.58 37.05 -31.71
N GLU A 471 -30.97 37.50 -30.61
CA GLU A 471 -31.49 37.93 -29.31
C GLU A 471 -32.93 38.45 -29.23
N GLY A 472 -33.56 38.19 -28.09
CA GLY A 472 -34.76 38.88 -27.64
C GLY A 472 -35.12 38.54 -26.19
N HIS A 473 -34.59 39.31 -25.24
CA HIS A 473 -35.21 39.48 -23.92
C HIS A 473 -36.57 40.17 -24.07
N PRO A 474 -37.50 39.96 -23.12
CA PRO A 474 -38.01 41.13 -22.43
C PRO A 474 -38.13 40.97 -20.91
N ARG A 475 -37.92 42.10 -20.26
CA ARG A 475 -38.41 42.42 -18.91
C ARG A 475 -39.93 42.41 -18.88
N GLN A 476 -40.50 41.89 -17.81
CA GLN A 476 -41.49 42.60 -16.98
C GLN A 476 -41.18 42.29 -15.51
#